data_AF-A0A934UKJ2-F1
#
_entry.id   AF-A0A934UKJ2-F1
#
_cell.length_a   1.000
_cell.length_b   1.000
_cell.length_c   1.000
_cell.angle_alpha   90.00
_cell.angle_beta   90.00
_cell.angle_gamma   90.00
#
_symmetry.space_group_name_H-M   'P 1'
#
loop_
_entity.id
_entity.type
_entity.pdbx_description
1 polymer ?
#
loop_
_entity_poly.entity_id
_entity_poly.type
_entity_poly.pdbx_seq_one_letter_code
_entity_poly.pdbx_strand_id
1 'polypeptide(L)'
;MLAITLLIFFIQYIVQPDLIDKFNLFEILITNSLLIVYMLMHSYNMLESKREFYFVNLGLLIYLLSSTILFIFGNLTANLSKDVKMITWTLNAALTVMYQLFFLYEWKVSYVKKTLKN
;
A
#
# COMPACT_ATOMS: atom_id res chain seq x y z
N MET A 1 11.50 -11.53 -7.98
CA MET A 1 10.49 -10.53 -8.40
C MET A 1 10.98 -9.11 -8.16
N LEU A 2 11.33 -8.74 -6.92
CA LEU A 2 11.80 -7.38 -6.57
C LEU A 2 12.99 -6.88 -7.41
N ALA A 3 14.06 -7.68 -7.55
CA ALA A 3 15.25 -7.28 -8.32
C ALA A 3 14.94 -6.99 -9.80
N ILE A 4 14.02 -7.75 -10.39
CA ILE A 4 13.58 -7.56 -11.79
C ILE A 4 12.77 -6.26 -11.90
N THR A 5 11.86 -6.01 -10.96
CA THR A 5 11.07 -4.77 -10.90
C THR A 5 11.96 -3.54 -10.76
N LEU A 6 12.96 -3.58 -9.88
CA LEU A 6 13.92 -2.48 -9.71
C LEU A 6 14.73 -2.22 -10.99
N LEU A 7 15.15 -3.29 -11.69
CA LEU A 7 15.88 -3.15 -12.95
C LEU A 7 14.99 -2.54 -14.05
N ILE A 8 13.72 -2.91 -14.12
CA ILE A 8 12.75 -2.32 -15.05
C ILE A 8 12.59 -0.83 -14.80
N PHE A 9 12.42 -0.40 -13.53
CA PHE A 9 12.30 1.02 -13.21
C PHE A 9 13.60 1.78 -13.41
N PHE A 10 14.75 1.18 -13.10
CA PHE A 10 16.05 1.78 -13.36
C PHE A 10 16.22 2.10 -14.86
N ILE A 11 15.89 1.16 -15.74
CA ILE A 11 15.89 1.39 -17.19
C ILE A 11 14.85 2.46 -17.57
N GLN A 12 13.64 2.38 -17.04
CA GLN A 12 12.57 3.36 -17.31
C GLN A 12 13.03 4.80 -17.00
N TYR A 13 13.72 5.00 -15.88
CA TYR A 13 14.18 6.33 -15.46
C TYR A 13 15.41 6.83 -16.20
N ILE A 14 16.24 5.94 -16.75
CA ILE A 14 17.29 6.34 -17.69
C ILE A 14 16.70 6.81 -19.02
N VAL A 15 15.66 6.12 -19.52
CA VAL A 15 15.05 6.42 -20.82
C VAL A 15 14.09 7.61 -20.74
N GLN A 16 13.35 7.75 -19.64
CA GLN A 16 12.34 8.80 -19.43
C GLN A 16 12.51 9.43 -18.03
N PRO A 17 13.53 10.28 -17.83
CA PRO A 17 13.82 10.89 -16.53
C PRO A 17 12.68 11.82 -16.04
N ASP A 18 11.90 12.38 -16.96
CA ASP A 18 10.72 13.21 -16.63
C ASP A 18 9.68 12.49 -15.77
N LEU A 19 9.70 11.15 -15.72
CA LEU A 19 8.77 10.37 -14.91
C LEU A 19 9.08 10.44 -13.42
N ILE A 20 10.29 10.84 -13.01
CA ILE A 20 10.71 10.91 -11.59
C ILE A 20 9.81 11.89 -10.82
N ASP A 21 9.52 13.03 -11.42
CA ASP A 21 8.72 14.10 -10.79
C ASP A 21 7.24 14.05 -11.18
N LYS A 22 6.81 13.01 -11.89
CA LYS A 22 5.43 12.83 -12.36
C LYS A 22 4.75 11.67 -11.64
N PHE A 23 3.42 11.70 -11.68
CA PHE A 23 2.61 10.60 -11.18
C PHE A 23 2.73 9.38 -12.11
N ASN A 24 3.74 8.53 -11.85
CA ASN A 24 3.99 7.31 -12.60
C ASN A 24 3.02 6.20 -12.16
N LEU A 25 1.81 6.21 -12.73
CA LEU A 25 0.78 5.21 -12.41
C LEU A 25 1.27 3.78 -12.63
N PHE A 26 2.09 3.54 -13.66
CA PHE A 26 2.61 2.21 -13.97
C PHE A 26 3.47 1.65 -12.83
N GLU A 27 4.39 2.46 -12.30
CA GLU A 27 5.21 2.05 -11.14
C GLU A 27 4.34 1.76 -9.92
N ILE A 28 3.39 2.65 -9.63
CA ILE A 28 2.48 2.50 -8.49
C ILE A 28 1.70 1.19 -8.59
N LEU A 29 1.16 0.86 -9.77
CA LEU A 29 0.40 -0.37 -9.99
C LEU A 29 1.27 -1.61 -9.79
N ILE A 30 2.49 -1.63 -10.34
CA ILE A 30 3.37 -2.79 -10.20
C ILE A 30 3.78 -2.97 -8.74
N THR A 31 4.26 -1.92 -8.09
CA THR A 31 4.74 -2.00 -6.70
C THR A 31 3.63 -2.41 -5.74
N ASN A 32 2.43 -1.82 -5.87
CA ASN A 32 1.28 -2.23 -5.05
C ASN A 32 0.85 -3.66 -5.33
N SER A 33 0.81 -4.08 -6.60
CA SER A 33 0.42 -5.46 -6.96
C SER A 33 1.37 -6.49 -6.34
N LEU A 34 2.68 -6.22 -6.36
CA LEU A 34 3.68 -7.08 -5.72
C LEU A 34 3.44 -7.22 -4.22
N LEU A 35 3.20 -6.09 -3.54
CA LEU A 35 2.91 -6.08 -2.11
C LEU A 35 1.60 -6.80 -1.81
N ILE A 36 0.54 -6.60 -2.61
CA ILE A 36 -0.74 -7.30 -2.45
C ILE A 36 -0.54 -8.81 -2.56
N VAL A 37 0.18 -9.31 -3.56
CA VAL A 37 0.47 -10.75 -3.70
C VAL A 37 1.21 -11.26 -2.46
N TYR A 38 2.24 -10.55 -2.01
CA TYR A 38 2.98 -10.93 -0.80
C TYR A 38 2.08 -10.99 0.45
N MET A 39 1.24 -9.98 0.66
CA MET A 39 0.31 -9.92 1.80
C MET A 39 -0.74 -11.03 1.74
N LEU A 40 -1.22 -11.39 0.54
CA LEU A 40 -2.14 -12.52 0.37
C LEU A 40 -1.46 -13.85 0.69
N MET A 41 -0.21 -14.05 0.25
CA MET A 41 0.58 -15.23 0.61
C MET A 41 0.83 -15.31 2.11
N HIS A 42 1.19 -14.19 2.75
CA HIS A 42 1.35 -14.13 4.21
C HIS A 42 0.02 -14.45 4.93
N SER A 43 -1.10 -13.93 4.43
CA SER A 43 -2.44 -14.24 4.94
C SER A 43 -2.78 -15.72 4.85
N TYR A 44 -2.44 -16.35 3.73
CA TYR A 44 -2.63 -17.79 3.52
C TYR A 44 -1.79 -18.62 4.51
N ASN A 45 -0.50 -18.29 4.65
CA ASN A 45 0.39 -18.99 5.57
C ASN A 45 -0.07 -18.86 7.03
N MET A 46 -0.66 -17.72 7.41
CA MET A 46 -1.23 -17.50 8.75
C MET A 46 -2.50 -18.32 9.05
N LEU A 47 -3.10 -19.00 8.07
CA LEU A 47 -4.22 -19.91 8.32
C LEU A 47 -3.77 -21.14 9.11
N GLU A 48 -2.56 -21.60 8.86
CA GLU A 48 -1.98 -22.81 9.48
C GLU A 48 -1.03 -22.48 10.65
N SER A 49 -0.53 -21.25 10.72
CA SER A 49 0.47 -20.81 11.71
C SER A 49 -0.06 -19.83 12.76
N LYS A 50 0.82 -19.38 13.67
CA LYS A 50 0.51 -18.27 14.58
C LYS A 50 0.24 -16.99 13.78
N ARG A 51 -0.73 -16.21 14.27
CA ARG A 51 -1.19 -14.94 13.69
C ARG A 51 -0.23 -13.78 14.00
N GLU A 52 1.01 -13.88 13.55
CA GLU A 52 2.01 -12.82 13.74
C GLU A 52 1.75 -11.65 12.77
N PHE A 53 1.70 -10.43 13.31
CA PHE A 53 1.49 -9.20 12.54
C PHE A 53 0.18 -9.17 11.74
N TYR A 54 -0.85 -9.86 12.23
CA TYR A 54 -2.12 -10.04 11.53
C TYR A 54 -2.81 -8.71 11.18
N PHE A 55 -2.91 -7.78 12.14
CA PHE A 55 -3.62 -6.52 11.94
C PHE A 55 -2.85 -5.58 11.00
N VAL A 56 -1.51 -5.59 11.06
CA VAL A 56 -0.67 -4.85 10.09
C VAL A 56 -0.87 -5.40 8.67
N ASN A 57 -0.80 -6.71 8.50
CA ASN A 57 -1.00 -7.34 7.20
C ASN A 57 -2.40 -7.05 6.63
N LEU A 58 -3.44 -7.18 7.45
CA LEU A 58 -4.82 -6.88 7.03
C LEU A 58 -5.02 -5.40 6.70
N GLY A 59 -4.56 -4.50 7.56
CA GLY A 59 -4.68 -3.06 7.34
C GLY A 59 -3.93 -2.60 6.10
N LEU A 60 -2.72 -3.14 5.86
CA LEU A 60 -1.93 -2.84 4.68
C LEU A 60 -2.57 -3.39 3.40
N LEU A 61 -3.14 -4.60 3.43
CA LEU A 61 -3.86 -5.18 2.30
C LEU A 61 -5.09 -4.34 1.92
N ILE A 62 -5.90 -3.92 2.90
CA ILE A 62 -7.05 -3.02 2.68
C ILE A 62 -6.59 -1.70 2.08
N TYR A 63 -5.56 -1.07 2.67
CA TYR A 63 -5.02 0.19 2.18
C TYR A 63 -4.51 0.06 0.74
N LEU A 64 -3.72 -0.96 0.41
CA LEU A 64 -3.15 -1.14 -0.92
C LEU A 64 -4.25 -1.36 -1.96
N LEU A 65 -5.24 -2.21 -1.69
CA LEU A 65 -6.36 -2.44 -2.60
C LEU A 65 -7.17 -1.16 -2.85
N SER A 66 -7.59 -0.49 -1.78
CA SER A 66 -8.41 0.73 -1.88
C SER A 66 -7.65 1.90 -2.49
N SER A 67 -6.39 2.11 -2.11
CA SER A 67 -5.57 3.22 -2.64
C SER A 67 -5.19 2.99 -4.10
N THR A 68 -4.97 1.74 -4.52
CA THR A 68 -4.72 1.41 -5.94
C THR A 68 -5.92 1.80 -6.81
N ILE A 69 -7.15 1.53 -6.35
CA ILE A 69 -8.36 1.97 -7.04
C ILE A 69 -8.42 3.50 -7.11
N LEU A 70 -8.10 4.20 -6.01
CA LEU A 70 -8.07 5.66 -5.99
C LEU A 70 -6.97 6.25 -6.89
N PHE A 71 -5.81 5.59 -7.03
CA PHE A 71 -4.76 6.05 -7.93
C PHE A 71 -5.16 5.92 -9.40
N ILE A 72 -5.82 4.82 -9.77
CA ILE A 72 -6.41 4.66 -11.11
C ILE A 72 -7.48 5.74 -11.33
N PHE A 73 -8.39 5.92 -10.37
CA PHE A 73 -9.45 6.92 -10.46
C PHE A 73 -8.91 8.35 -10.52
N GLY A 74 -7.91 8.68 -9.71
CA GLY A 74 -7.23 9.98 -9.69
C GLY A 74 -6.53 10.28 -11.02
N ASN A 75 -5.95 9.27 -11.66
CA ASN A 75 -5.37 9.42 -12.99
C ASN A 75 -6.45 9.64 -14.07
N LEU A 76 -7.56 8.89 -14.03
CA LEU A 76 -8.68 9.08 -14.96
C LEU A 76 -9.35 10.46 -14.80
N THR A 77 -9.40 10.96 -13.57
CA THR A 77 -10.00 12.25 -13.22
C THR A 77 -8.98 13.40 -13.20
N ALA A 78 -7.77 13.19 -13.72
CA ALA A 78 -6.70 14.20 -13.70
C ALA A 78 -7.05 15.49 -14.46
N ASN A 79 -7.98 15.44 -15.42
CA ASN A 79 -8.46 16.62 -16.16
C ASN A 79 -9.83 17.13 -15.70
N LEU A 80 -10.41 16.52 -14.66
CA LEU A 80 -11.69 16.94 -14.08
C LEU A 80 -11.50 18.08 -13.07
N SER A 81 -12.63 18.58 -12.55
CA SER A 81 -12.66 19.69 -11.60
C SER A 81 -11.79 19.45 -10.36
N LYS A 82 -11.35 20.56 -9.76
CA LYS A 82 -10.52 20.55 -8.55
C LYS A 82 -11.17 19.79 -7.40
N ASP A 83 -12.49 19.83 -7.30
CA ASP A 83 -13.25 19.16 -6.23
C ASP A 83 -13.13 17.64 -6.32
N VAL A 84 -13.20 17.07 -7.53
CA VAL A 84 -13.05 15.61 -7.74
C VAL A 84 -11.65 15.14 -7.34
N LYS A 85 -10.62 15.92 -7.69
CA LYS A 85 -9.24 15.65 -7.25
C LYS A 85 -9.15 15.70 -5.73
N MET A 86 -9.69 16.75 -5.11
CA MET A 86 -9.65 16.93 -3.66
C MET A 86 -10.31 15.76 -2.92
N ILE A 87 -11.47 15.29 -3.40
CA ILE A 87 -12.16 14.12 -2.83
C ILE A 87 -11.27 12.88 -2.93
N THR A 88 -10.67 12.61 -4.10
CA THR A 88 -9.79 11.45 -4.31
C THR A 88 -8.62 11.44 -3.34
N TRP A 89 -7.93 12.57 -3.19
CA TRP A 89 -6.79 12.69 -2.29
C TRP A 89 -7.21 12.65 -0.81
N THR A 90 -8.37 13.21 -0.46
CA THR A 90 -8.91 13.18 0.91
C THR A 90 -9.26 11.74 1.31
N LEU A 91 -9.89 10.97 0.42
CA LEU A 91 -10.16 9.55 0.65
C LEU A 91 -8.87 8.76 0.82
N ASN A 92 -7.85 9.01 -0.01
CA ASN A 92 -6.55 8.35 0.11
C ASN A 92 -5.85 8.67 1.45
N ALA A 93 -5.92 9.93 1.89
CA ALA A 93 -5.43 10.33 3.20
C ALA A 93 -6.18 9.62 4.34
N ALA A 94 -7.51 9.51 4.24
CA ALA A 94 -8.31 8.78 5.22
C ALA A 94 -7.96 7.28 5.29
N LEU A 95 -7.72 6.64 4.14
CA LEU A 95 -7.23 5.26 4.08
C LEU A 95 -5.85 5.11 4.74
N THR A 96 -4.97 6.11 4.55
CA THR A 96 -3.64 6.12 5.18
C THR A 96 -3.76 6.18 6.70
N VAL A 97 -4.64 7.04 7.23
CA VAL A 97 -4.92 7.11 8.67
C VAL A 97 -5.49 5.79 9.18
N MET A 98 -6.43 5.18 8.44
CA MET A 98 -6.97 3.86 8.80
C MET A 98 -5.87 2.81 8.91
N TYR A 99 -4.95 2.73 7.94
CA TYR A 99 -3.79 1.85 7.99
C TYR A 99 -2.91 2.09 9.22
N GLN A 100 -2.64 3.36 9.56
CA GLN A 100 -1.88 3.70 10.77
C GLN A 100 -2.57 3.21 12.06
N LEU A 101 -3.91 3.25 12.13
CA LEU A 101 -4.65 2.70 13.26
C LEU A 101 -4.48 1.19 13.40
N PHE A 102 -4.49 0.44 12.29
CA PHE A 102 -4.20 -1.00 12.30
C PHE A 102 -2.78 -1.27 12.81
N PHE A 103 -1.80 -0.47 12.38
CA PHE A 103 -0.42 -0.58 12.84
C PHE A 103 -0.30 -0.34 14.35
N LEU A 104 -0.90 0.74 14.87
CA LEU A 104 -0.92 1.05 16.30
C LEU A 104 -1.60 -0.04 17.12
N TYR A 105 -2.69 -0.61 16.60
CA TYR A 105 -3.41 -1.69 17.25
C TYR A 105 -2.57 -2.97 17.34
N GLU A 106 -1.93 -3.38 16.25
CA GLU A 106 -1.00 -4.52 16.23
C GLU A 106 0.11 -4.33 17.25
N TRP A 107 0.74 -3.15 17.27
CA TRP A 107 1.82 -2.85 18.21
C TRP A 107 1.36 -3.00 19.66
N LYS A 108 0.19 -2.45 20.00
CA LYS A 108 -0.40 -2.60 21.33
C LYS A 108 -0.66 -4.07 21.68
N VAL A 109 -1.24 -4.85 20.77
CA VAL A 109 -1.57 -6.26 21.05
C VAL A 109 -0.33 -7.13 21.18
N SER A 110 0.66 -6.94 20.31
CA SER A 110 1.83 -7.82 20.18
C SER A 110 2.94 -7.51 21.18
N TYR A 111 3.11 -6.24 21.59
CA TYR A 111 4.19 -5.83 22.51
C TYR A 111 3.70 -5.52 23.93
N VAL A 112 2.60 -4.78 24.10
CA VAL A 112 2.14 -4.40 25.46
C VAL A 112 1.67 -5.61 26.28
N LYS A 113 1.04 -6.60 25.64
CA LYS A 113 0.64 -7.84 26.33
C LYS A 113 1.84 -8.73 26.73
N LYS A 114 2.96 -8.66 26.02
CA LYS A 114 4.18 -9.40 26.39
C LYS A 114 4.83 -8.82 27.63
N THR A 115 4.82 -7.50 27.80
CA THR A 115 5.40 -6.82 28.98
C THR A 115 4.62 -7.07 30.27
N LEU A 116 3.32 -7.30 30.20
CA LEU A 116 2.46 -7.57 31.36
C LEU A 116 2.45 -9.04 31.82
N LYS A 117 3.11 -9.94 31.07
CA LYS A 117 3.14 -11.39 31.34
C LYS A 117 4.51 -11.89 31.82
N ASN A 118 5.50 -11.00 31.87
CA ASN A 118 6.80 -11.17 32.52
C ASN A 118 6.79 -10.44 33.86
#